data_AF-A0A7C7R9V5-F1
#
_entry.id   AF-A0A7C7R9V5-F1
#
_cell.length_a   1.000
_cell.length_b   1.000
_cell.length_c   1.000
_cell.angle_alpha   90.00
_cell.angle_beta   90.00
_cell.angle_gamma   90.00
#
_symmetry.space_group_name_H-M   'P 1'
#
loop_
_entity.id
_entity.type
_entity.pdbx_description
1 polymer ?
#
loop_
_entity_poly.entity_id
_entity_poly.type
_entity_poly.pdbx_seq_one_letter_code
_entity_poly.pdbx_strand_id
1 'polypeptide(L)'
;MDPKRLEEKITPRTRAVTPVHMCGQPCDMDPILEIARRHNLLVIQDAAHAPGAEYRGRKLGEIGDVVIYSFQQCKNMSTLGEGGTVNCLPPYRAMGHGEGECPVSEKTTSKFVTLPLCPRLSESDMDELVEGIKRVLGRT
;
A
#
# COMPACT_ATOMS: atom_id res chain seq x y z
N MET A 1 8.80 14.72 1.25
CA MET A 1 10.24 14.52 0.96
C MET A 1 10.68 15.58 -0.04
N ASP A 2 11.89 16.12 0.07
CA ASP A 2 12.45 17.03 -0.93
C ASP A 2 13.33 16.24 -1.92
N PRO A 3 12.92 16.08 -3.21
CA PRO A 3 13.69 15.33 -4.19
C PRO A 3 15.09 15.91 -4.45
N LYS A 4 15.29 17.23 -4.26
CA LYS A 4 16.59 17.89 -4.50
C LYS A 4 17.67 17.42 -3.53
N ARG A 5 17.26 16.90 -2.38
CA ARG A 5 18.16 16.40 -1.32
C ARG A 5 18.33 14.88 -1.35
N LEU A 6 17.70 14.19 -2.31
CA LEU A 6 17.77 12.74 -2.39
C LEU A 6 19.16 12.27 -2.80
N GLU A 7 19.69 12.84 -3.89
CA GLU A 7 20.93 12.38 -4.51
C GLU A 7 22.15 12.56 -3.59
N GLU A 8 22.19 13.64 -2.79
CA GLU A 8 23.25 13.88 -1.80
C GLU A 8 23.30 12.84 -0.67
N LYS A 9 22.24 12.04 -0.49
CA LYS A 9 22.16 11.00 0.55
C LYS A 9 22.40 9.59 0.01
N ILE A 10 22.59 9.43 -1.30
CA ILE A 10 22.86 8.12 -1.90
C ILE A 10 24.30 7.70 -1.58
N THR A 11 24.46 6.44 -1.19
CA THR A 11 25.76 5.81 -0.91
C THR A 11 25.85 4.47 -1.63
N PRO A 12 27.04 3.83 -1.72
CA PRO A 12 27.15 2.47 -2.27
C PRO A 12 26.32 1.41 -1.53
N ARG A 13 25.84 1.71 -0.31
CA ARG A 13 24.96 0.82 0.46
C ARG A 13 23.47 1.07 0.21
N THR A 14 23.11 2.15 -0.46
CA THR A 14 21.71 2.50 -0.74
C THR A 14 21.14 1.52 -1.76
N ARG A 15 19.97 0.93 -1.46
CA ARG A 15 19.29 -0.06 -2.33
C ARG A 15 17.89 0.38 -2.76
N ALA A 16 17.26 1.26 -2.00
CA ALA A 16 15.90 1.73 -2.26
C ALA A 16 15.69 3.16 -1.74
N VAL A 17 14.65 3.81 -2.24
CA VAL A 17 14.11 5.09 -1.81
C VAL A 17 12.64 4.89 -1.44
N THR A 18 12.24 5.43 -0.29
CA THR A 18 10.87 5.25 0.24
C THR A 18 10.16 6.59 0.39
N PRO A 19 9.53 7.14 -0.67
CA PRO A 19 8.70 8.34 -0.55
C PRO A 19 7.44 8.06 0.27
N VAL A 20 7.08 8.98 1.15
CA VAL A 20 5.85 8.92 1.97
C VAL A 20 4.85 9.97 1.48
N HIS A 21 3.69 9.53 1.04
CA HIS A 21 2.59 10.37 0.56
C HIS A 21 1.75 10.90 1.72
N MET A 22 2.29 11.90 2.39
CA MET A 22 1.78 12.41 3.65
C MET A 22 0.45 13.15 3.45
N CYS A 23 -0.54 12.89 4.32
CA CYS A 23 -1.87 13.51 4.31
C CYS A 23 -2.60 13.43 2.95
N GLY A 24 -2.40 12.34 2.20
CA GLY A 24 -3.02 12.17 0.90
C GLY A 24 -2.36 12.94 -0.23
N GLN A 25 -1.30 13.71 0.06
CA GLN A 25 -0.55 14.46 -0.94
C GLN A 25 0.55 13.57 -1.55
N PRO A 26 0.51 13.32 -2.87
CA PRO A 26 1.60 12.66 -3.57
C PRO A 26 2.92 13.42 -3.42
N CYS A 27 4.02 12.68 -3.34
CA CYS A 27 5.34 13.29 -3.45
C CYS A 27 5.55 13.72 -4.91
N ASP A 28 6.51 14.60 -5.15
CA ASP A 28 6.91 14.91 -6.52
C ASP A 28 7.67 13.73 -7.14
N MET A 29 6.93 12.83 -7.79
CA MET A 29 7.42 11.48 -8.13
C MET A 29 8.38 11.47 -9.31
N ASP A 30 8.20 12.30 -10.33
CA ASP A 30 9.07 12.31 -11.51
C ASP A 30 10.57 12.47 -11.17
N PRO A 31 10.99 13.50 -10.38
CA PRO A 31 12.40 13.64 -10.01
C PRO A 31 12.91 12.49 -9.12
N ILE A 32 12.04 11.92 -8.26
CA ILE A 32 12.41 10.78 -7.41
C ILE A 32 12.70 9.55 -8.26
N LEU A 33 11.81 9.25 -9.21
CA LEU A 33 11.95 8.13 -10.12
C LEU A 33 13.18 8.30 -11.02
N GLU A 34 13.40 9.51 -11.54
CA GLU A 34 14.57 9.81 -12.36
C GLU A 34 15.87 9.52 -11.59
N ILE A 35 16.03 10.09 -10.39
CA ILE A 35 17.21 9.85 -9.55
C ILE A 35 17.34 8.36 -9.22
N ALA A 36 16.26 7.71 -8.79
CA ALA A 36 16.30 6.30 -8.42
C ALA A 36 16.75 5.41 -9.60
N ARG A 37 16.25 5.66 -10.82
CA ARG A 37 16.63 4.90 -12.01
C ARG A 37 18.11 5.10 -12.39
N ARG A 38 18.63 6.33 -12.32
CA ARG A 38 20.06 6.60 -12.59
C ARG A 38 20.99 5.84 -11.66
N HIS A 39 20.57 5.64 -10.41
CA HIS A 39 21.35 4.95 -9.37
C HIS A 39 20.97 3.48 -9.18
N ASN A 40 20.12 2.92 -10.06
CA ASN A 40 19.61 1.55 -9.96
C ASN A 40 18.99 1.22 -8.58
N LEU A 41 18.23 2.16 -8.04
CA LEU A 41 17.52 2.04 -6.76
C LEU A 41 16.06 1.69 -6.99
N LEU A 42 15.51 0.91 -6.06
CA LEU A 42 14.07 0.62 -6.00
C LEU A 42 13.30 1.81 -5.42
N VAL A 43 12.08 2.04 -5.89
CA VAL A 43 11.15 3.03 -5.32
C VAL A 43 9.97 2.31 -4.67
N ILE A 44 9.96 2.33 -3.33
CA ILE A 44 8.93 1.73 -2.49
C ILE A 44 8.06 2.84 -1.91
N GLN A 45 6.88 3.06 -2.45
CA GLN A 45 6.01 4.13 -1.97
C GLN A 45 5.24 3.72 -0.71
N ASP A 46 5.27 4.58 0.30
CA ASP A 46 4.31 4.54 1.39
C ASP A 46 3.12 5.45 1.05
N ALA A 47 2.02 4.81 0.67
CA ALA A 47 0.74 5.42 0.36
C ALA A 47 -0.30 5.18 1.47
N ALA A 48 0.12 4.92 2.71
CA ALA A 48 -0.79 4.66 3.83
C ALA A 48 -1.83 5.77 4.04
N HIS A 49 -1.49 7.03 3.78
CA HIS A 49 -2.41 8.18 3.88
C HIS A 49 -3.00 8.59 2.53
N ALA A 50 -2.67 7.91 1.44
CA ALA A 50 -3.00 8.34 0.08
C ALA A 50 -3.69 7.25 -0.79
N PRO A 51 -4.61 6.41 -0.25
CA PRO A 51 -5.39 5.53 -1.10
C PRO A 51 -6.21 6.35 -2.09
N GLY A 52 -6.11 6.02 -3.38
CA GLY A 52 -6.81 6.71 -4.46
C GLY A 52 -6.18 8.03 -4.93
N ALA A 53 -5.06 8.47 -4.36
CA ALA A 53 -4.38 9.67 -4.83
C ALA A 53 -3.72 9.46 -6.21
N GLU A 54 -3.60 10.57 -6.94
CA GLU A 54 -3.05 10.59 -8.30
C GLU A 54 -1.93 11.60 -8.42
N TYR A 55 -0.86 11.21 -9.11
CA TYR A 55 0.20 12.11 -9.52
C TYR A 55 0.16 12.26 -11.04
N ARG A 56 -0.05 13.50 -11.51
CA ARG A 56 -0.16 13.83 -12.95
C ARG A 56 -1.14 12.93 -13.71
N GLY A 57 -2.29 12.65 -13.11
CA GLY A 57 -3.36 11.84 -13.70
C GLY A 57 -3.11 10.31 -13.70
N ARG A 58 -2.04 9.86 -13.04
CA ARG A 58 -1.74 8.44 -12.83
C ARG A 58 -1.93 8.07 -11.38
N LYS A 59 -2.53 6.91 -11.10
CA LYS A 59 -2.72 6.44 -9.72
C LYS A 59 -1.38 6.08 -9.10
N LEU A 60 -1.21 6.29 -7.80
CA LEU A 60 0.02 5.90 -7.09
C LEU A 60 0.34 4.39 -7.26
N GLY A 61 -0.69 3.55 -7.40
CA GLY A 61 -0.55 2.13 -7.72
C GLY A 61 -0.16 1.80 -9.17
N GLU A 62 0.29 2.78 -9.95
CA GLU A 62 0.77 2.60 -11.32
C GLU A 62 2.15 3.24 -11.54
N ILE A 63 2.74 3.82 -10.48
CA ILE A 63 3.96 4.63 -10.53
C ILE A 63 5.01 3.95 -9.65
N GLY A 64 6.28 3.88 -10.05
CA GLY A 64 7.35 3.28 -9.23
C GLY A 64 7.48 1.76 -9.34
N ASP A 65 7.95 1.11 -8.28
CA ASP A 65 8.20 -0.34 -8.24
C ASP A 65 7.23 -1.08 -7.30
N VAL A 66 7.02 -0.51 -6.10
CA VAL A 66 6.11 -1.04 -5.09
C VAL A 66 5.30 0.12 -4.50
N VAL A 67 4.03 -0.13 -4.18
CA VAL A 67 3.23 0.76 -3.34
C VAL A 67 2.62 -0.01 -2.18
N ILE A 68 2.62 0.61 -1.00
CA ILE A 68 2.08 0.05 0.23
C ILE A 68 0.92 0.92 0.69
N TYR A 69 -0.22 0.30 0.97
CA TYR A 69 -1.37 0.97 1.58
C TYR A 69 -1.63 0.38 2.97
N SER A 70 -2.11 1.22 3.87
CA SER A 70 -2.58 0.84 5.20
C SER A 70 -4.09 1.06 5.25
N PHE A 71 -4.79 0.09 5.81
CA PHE A 71 -6.23 0.12 6.03
C PHE A 71 -6.58 0.08 7.52
N GLN A 72 -5.66 0.55 8.36
CA GLN A 72 -5.86 0.68 9.80
C GLN A 72 -7.05 1.62 10.10
N GLN A 73 -7.70 1.44 11.26
CA GLN A 73 -8.94 2.12 11.67
C GLN A 73 -8.96 3.65 11.48
N CYS A 74 -7.81 4.32 11.57
CA CYS A 74 -7.70 5.77 11.44
C CYS A 74 -7.23 6.23 10.04
N LYS A 75 -7.18 5.34 9.05
CA LYS A 75 -6.75 5.64 7.67
C LYS A 75 -7.94 6.02 6.79
N ASN A 76 -7.66 6.71 5.67
CA ASN A 76 -8.65 7.24 4.75
C ASN A 76 -9.56 6.16 4.13
N MET A 77 -9.05 4.95 4.00
CA MET A 77 -9.78 3.74 3.63
C MET A 77 -9.45 2.71 4.70
N SER A 78 -10.45 2.10 5.33
CA SER A 78 -10.22 1.18 6.45
C SER A 78 -10.99 -0.12 6.27
N THR A 79 -10.41 -1.21 6.75
CA THR A 79 -11.09 -2.50 6.97
C THR A 79 -11.89 -2.52 8.28
N LEU A 80 -12.07 -1.35 8.91
CA LEU A 80 -12.50 -1.07 10.29
C LEU A 80 -11.81 -1.95 11.36
N GLY A 81 -10.55 -2.30 11.10
CA GLY A 81 -9.64 -3.00 12.00
C GLY A 81 -8.19 -2.73 11.61
N GLU A 82 -7.36 -3.77 11.61
CA GLU A 82 -6.00 -3.71 11.07
C GLU A 82 -5.97 -4.26 9.64
N GLY A 83 -5.14 -3.68 8.77
CA GLY A 83 -5.03 -4.16 7.39
C GLY A 83 -4.04 -3.36 6.56
N GLY A 84 -3.64 -3.93 5.43
CA GLY A 84 -2.79 -3.28 4.44
C GLY A 84 -2.67 -4.13 3.19
N THR A 85 -2.15 -3.53 2.14
CA THR A 85 -1.81 -4.25 0.91
C THR A 85 -0.50 -3.75 0.35
N VAL A 86 0.23 -4.67 -0.27
CA VAL A 86 1.44 -4.38 -1.04
C VAL A 86 1.10 -4.67 -2.50
N ASN A 87 1.22 -3.67 -3.35
CA ASN A 87 1.06 -3.84 -4.79
C ASN A 87 2.43 -3.78 -5.47
N CYS A 88 2.87 -4.93 -5.97
CA CYS A 88 4.08 -5.09 -6.77
C CYS A 88 3.76 -4.77 -8.24
N LEU A 89 4.36 -3.70 -8.77
CA LEU A 89 4.09 -3.22 -10.12
C LEU A 89 4.74 -4.10 -11.19
N PRO A 90 4.34 -3.99 -12.48
CA PRO A 90 4.88 -4.81 -13.56
C PRO A 90 6.41 -4.95 -13.62
N PRO A 91 7.23 -3.92 -13.27
CA PRO A 91 8.68 -4.08 -13.19
C PRO A 91 9.12 -5.15 -12.19
N TYR A 92 8.45 -5.27 -11.04
CA TYR A 92 8.75 -6.30 -10.03
C TYR A 92 8.30 -7.69 -10.50
N ARG A 93 7.12 -7.80 -11.10
CA ARG A 93 6.66 -9.05 -11.73
C ARG A 93 7.60 -9.53 -12.83
N ALA A 94 8.15 -8.61 -13.63
CA ALA A 94 9.13 -8.92 -14.66
C ALA A 94 10.49 -9.40 -14.10
N MET A 95 10.81 -9.04 -12.85
CA MET A 95 11.98 -9.54 -12.12
C MET A 95 11.73 -10.91 -11.45
N GLY A 96 10.56 -11.52 -11.67
CA GLY A 96 10.19 -12.83 -11.12
C GLY A 96 9.46 -12.77 -9.78
N HIS A 97 9.17 -11.58 -9.27
CA HIS A 97 8.49 -11.42 -7.98
C HIS A 97 6.99 -11.66 -8.09
N GLY A 98 6.45 -12.48 -7.19
CA GLY A 98 5.06 -12.92 -7.22
C GLY A 98 4.60 -13.61 -5.94
N GLU A 99 3.45 -14.28 -6.01
CA GLU A 99 2.97 -15.12 -4.90
C GLU A 99 3.98 -16.23 -4.59
N GLY A 100 4.15 -16.55 -3.32
CA GLY A 100 5.05 -17.58 -2.81
C GLY A 100 6.39 -17.04 -2.30
N GLU A 101 6.71 -15.76 -2.51
CA GLU A 101 7.96 -15.15 -2.01
C GLU A 101 7.93 -14.88 -0.51
N CYS A 102 6.74 -14.67 0.06
CA CYS A 102 6.55 -14.49 1.49
C CYS A 102 5.65 -15.60 2.06
N PRO A 103 6.05 -16.89 1.97
CA PRO A 103 5.13 -18.02 2.15
C PRO A 103 4.54 -18.09 3.57
N VAL A 104 5.27 -17.63 4.58
CA VAL A 104 4.78 -17.56 5.96
C VAL A 104 3.72 -16.46 6.10
N SER A 105 3.99 -15.26 5.59
CA SER A 105 3.04 -14.14 5.65
C SER A 105 1.80 -14.43 4.80
N GLU A 106 1.94 -14.91 3.58
CA GLU A 106 0.83 -15.23 2.68
C GLU A 106 -0.08 -16.33 3.23
N LYS A 107 0.50 -17.41 3.78
CA LYS A 107 -0.26 -18.47 4.46
C LYS A 107 -0.98 -17.98 5.71
N THR A 108 -0.40 -17.00 6.39
CA THR A 108 -0.99 -16.38 7.57
C THR A 108 -2.16 -15.51 7.11
N THR A 109 -1.92 -14.51 6.28
CA THR A 109 -2.92 -13.56 5.77
C THR A 109 -4.10 -14.22 5.08
N SER A 110 -3.90 -15.30 4.31
CA SER A 110 -5.00 -16.06 3.69
C SER A 110 -5.99 -16.69 4.68
N LYS A 111 -5.65 -16.73 5.98
CA LYS A 111 -6.51 -17.27 7.05
C LYS A 111 -7.12 -16.18 7.93
N PHE A 112 -6.71 -14.93 7.78
CA PHE A 112 -7.25 -13.82 8.55
C PHE A 112 -8.20 -13.00 7.70
N VAL A 113 -9.43 -12.89 8.18
CA VAL A 113 -10.37 -11.85 7.71
C VAL A 113 -10.41 -10.81 8.81
N THR A 114 -9.97 -9.59 8.52
CA THR A 114 -10.17 -8.47 9.43
C THR A 114 -11.64 -8.09 9.37
N LEU A 115 -12.33 -8.25 10.49
CA LEU A 115 -13.68 -7.75 10.60
C LEU A 115 -13.67 -6.28 10.97
N PRO A 116 -14.57 -5.49 10.37
CA PRO A 116 -14.71 -4.11 10.70
C PRO A 116 -15.37 -3.96 12.07
N LEU A 117 -14.59 -3.84 13.13
CA LEU A 117 -15.07 -3.75 14.52
C LEU A 117 -14.56 -2.45 15.15
N CYS A 118 -15.45 -1.46 15.25
CA CYS A 118 -15.20 -0.17 15.89
C CYS A 118 -16.19 0.05 17.05
N PRO A 119 -15.76 0.60 18.21
CA PRO A 119 -16.67 0.94 19.32
C PRO A 119 -17.81 1.91 18.98
N ARG A 120 -17.80 2.51 17.79
CA ARG A 120 -18.81 3.45 17.28
C ARG A 120 -19.83 2.81 16.34
N LEU A 121 -19.75 1.51 16.08
CA LEU A 121 -20.73 0.80 15.26
C LEU A 121 -22.09 0.79 15.97
N SER A 122 -23.13 1.17 15.24
CA SER A 122 -24.51 1.00 15.67
C SER A 122 -24.94 -0.48 15.55
N GLU A 123 -26.06 -0.84 16.18
CA GLU A 123 -26.64 -2.19 16.02
C GLU A 123 -26.94 -2.52 14.55
N SER A 124 -27.45 -1.56 13.78
CA SER A 124 -27.68 -1.75 12.34
C SER A 124 -26.40 -1.98 11.54
N ASP A 125 -25.29 -1.32 11.89
CA ASP A 125 -24.01 -1.54 11.22
C ASP A 125 -23.46 -2.95 11.51
N MET A 126 -23.70 -3.45 12.73
CA MET A 126 -23.34 -4.82 13.11
C MET A 126 -24.18 -5.86 12.36
N ASP A 127 -25.49 -5.61 12.18
CA ASP A 127 -26.37 -6.49 11.42
C ASP A 127 -25.97 -6.56 9.94
N GLU A 128 -25.67 -5.42 9.31
CA GLU A 128 -25.21 -5.36 7.93
C GLU A 128 -23.88 -6.10 7.75
N LEU A 129 -22.96 -5.95 8.71
CA LEU A 129 -21.70 -6.68 8.71
C LEU A 129 -21.94 -8.19 8.76
N VAL A 130 -22.79 -8.66 9.67
CA VAL A 130 -23.12 -10.08 9.83
C VAL A 130 -23.72 -10.65 8.55
N GLU A 131 -24.65 -9.93 7.92
CA GLU A 131 -25.25 -10.33 6.65
C GLU A 131 -24.23 -10.35 5.50
N GLY A 132 -23.32 -9.37 5.45
CA GLY A 132 -22.20 -9.36 4.50
C GLY A 132 -21.31 -10.60 4.63
N ILE A 133 -20.95 -10.96 5.88
CA ILE A 133 -20.15 -12.17 6.16
C ILE A 133 -20.90 -13.44 5.72
N LYS A 134 -22.20 -13.57 6.05
CA LYS A 134 -23.00 -14.74 5.65
C LYS A 134 -23.07 -14.90 4.13
N ARG A 135 -23.23 -13.80 3.38
CA ARG A 135 -23.22 -13.83 1.90
C ARG A 135 -21.90 -14.34 1.34
N VAL A 136 -20.78 -13.81 1.83
CA VAL A 136 -19.44 -14.21 1.37
C VAL A 136 -19.15 -15.68 1.69
N LEU A 137 -19.62 -16.18 2.84
CA LEU A 137 -19.46 -17.57 3.25
C LEU A 137 -20.48 -18.54 2.63
N GLY A 138 -21.40 -18.05 1.79
CA GLY A 138 -22.45 -18.87 1.17
C GLY A 138 -23.41 -19.51 2.19
N ARG A 139 -23.60 -18.86 3.35
CA ARG A 139 -24.44 -19.32 4.47
C ARG A 139 -25.82 -18.65 4.51
N THR A 140 -26.38 -18.34 3.34
CA THR A 140 -27.78 -17.89 3.19
C THR A 140 -28.74 -19.02 3.45
#